data_AF-X0WR30-F1
#
_entry.id   AF-X0WR30-F1
#
_cell.length_a   1.000
_cell.length_b   1.000
_cell.length_c   1.000
_cell.angle_alpha   90.00
_cell.angle_beta   90.00
_cell.angle_gamma   90.00
#
_symmetry.space_group_name_H-M   'P 1'
#
loop_
_entity.id
_entity.type
_entity.pdbx_description
1 polymer ?
#
loop_
_entity_poly.entity_id
_entity_poly.type
_entity_poly.pdbx_seq_one_letter_code
_entity_poly.pdbx_strand_id
1 'polypeptide(L)'
;DLSDVEIVGEKIDDLASHHEWDFIYNDAGDLPLPFMRIGVKGLKYHKYDSTLCTYCSGINGTLLMIIKGAWQSRKGKPFDNVEFLNGKIMEPTPGMNKTILFGQCQYNKNKDHPNIKEVVPIRGCPPSIDDVRKAFSQIGIELPSTMLENINKGAGFLMAKYKGRPEFEESFFQIK
;
A
#
# COMPACT_ATOMS: atom_id res chain seq x y z
N ASP A 1 26.58 6.53 34.38
CA ASP A 1 25.21 6.00 34.18
C ASP A 1 24.27 7.13 34.57
N LEU A 2 22.95 6.90 34.64
CA LEU A 2 22.00 7.90 35.14
C LEU A 2 21.58 7.58 36.59
N SER A 3 22.48 7.01 37.39
CA SER A 3 22.16 6.52 38.74
C SER A 3 21.87 7.64 39.76
N ASP A 4 22.21 8.88 39.42
CA ASP A 4 21.99 10.11 40.18
C ASP A 4 20.71 10.86 39.78
N VAL A 5 19.94 10.33 38.81
CA VAL A 5 18.69 10.94 38.35
C VAL A 5 17.49 10.34 39.08
N GLU A 6 16.78 11.17 39.85
CA GLU A 6 15.49 10.81 40.44
C GLU A 6 14.38 10.91 39.39
N ILE A 7 13.78 9.77 39.02
CA ILE A 7 12.63 9.73 38.12
C ILE A 7 11.38 10.04 38.93
N VAL A 8 10.81 11.22 38.72
CA VAL A 8 9.53 11.65 39.30
C VAL A 8 8.43 11.57 38.24
N GLY A 9 7.30 10.94 38.57
CA GLY A 9 6.17 10.72 37.64
C GLY A 9 5.78 9.24 37.47
N GLU A 10 4.89 8.96 36.53
CA GLU A 10 4.51 7.59 36.16
C GLU A 10 5.67 6.87 35.45
N LYS A 11 5.76 5.54 35.62
CA LYS A 11 6.82 4.76 34.97
C LYS A 11 6.60 4.73 33.46
N ILE A 12 7.68 4.82 32.68
CA ILE A 12 7.64 4.75 31.21
C ILE A 12 6.92 3.48 30.75
N ASP A 13 7.17 2.33 31.39
CA ASP A 13 6.54 1.05 31.06
C ASP A 13 5.02 1.07 31.28
N ASP A 14 4.53 1.84 32.27
CA ASP A 14 3.09 1.95 32.57
C ASP A 14 2.37 2.85 31.55
N LEU A 15 3.12 3.70 30.83
CA LEU A 15 2.62 4.60 29.78
C LEU A 15 2.92 4.09 28.36
N ALA A 16 3.72 3.05 28.23
CA ALA A 16 4.11 2.50 26.95
C ALA A 16 2.91 1.82 26.27
N SER A 17 2.61 2.25 25.05
CA SER A 17 1.60 1.61 24.20
C SER A 17 2.29 1.02 22.97
N HIS A 18 2.16 -0.29 22.79
CA HIS A 18 2.72 -0.95 21.61
C HIS A 18 1.84 -0.64 20.39
N HIS A 19 2.44 -0.01 19.38
CA HIS A 19 1.78 0.28 18.12
C HIS A 19 2.29 -0.64 17.03
N GLU A 20 1.43 -1.57 16.62
CA GLU A 20 1.63 -2.36 15.42
C GLU A 20 1.71 -1.43 14.20
N TRP A 21 2.80 -1.54 13.46
CA TRP A 21 3.08 -0.70 12.28
C TRP A 21 2.75 -1.42 10.98
N ASP A 22 2.45 -2.72 11.05
CA ASP A 22 2.27 -3.60 9.91
C ASP A 22 0.79 -3.74 9.53
N PHE A 23 0.49 -3.69 8.22
CA PHE A 23 -0.83 -4.05 7.74
C PHE A 23 -1.05 -5.54 7.95
N ILE A 24 -2.19 -5.91 8.50
CA ILE A 24 -2.56 -7.31 8.70
C ILE A 24 -2.97 -7.90 7.34
N TYR A 25 -2.42 -9.06 6.99
CA TYR A 25 -2.76 -9.84 5.80
C TYR A 25 -3.51 -11.12 6.21
N ASN A 26 -4.08 -11.80 5.22
CA ASN A 26 -4.54 -13.18 5.39
C ASN A 26 -3.37 -14.14 5.70
N ASP A 27 -3.69 -15.36 6.12
CA ASP A 27 -2.69 -16.39 6.47
C ASP A 27 -1.75 -16.72 5.30
N ALA A 28 -2.24 -16.59 4.06
CA ALA A 28 -1.44 -16.79 2.85
C ALA A 28 -0.47 -15.63 2.55
N GLY A 29 -0.61 -14.48 3.22
CA GLY A 29 0.23 -13.29 3.00
C GLY A 29 0.00 -12.60 1.65
N ASP A 30 -1.05 -12.94 0.92
CA ASP A 30 -1.30 -12.50 -0.45
C ASP A 30 -2.53 -11.59 -0.60
N LEU A 31 -3.18 -11.22 0.51
CA LEU A 31 -4.25 -10.24 0.50
C LEU A 31 -4.36 -9.49 1.84
N PRO A 32 -4.40 -8.14 1.84
CA PRO A 32 -4.67 -7.37 3.04
C PRO A 32 -6.00 -7.78 3.68
N LEU A 33 -6.03 -7.87 5.01
CA LEU A 33 -7.21 -8.28 5.77
C LEU A 33 -8.46 -7.44 5.45
N PRO A 34 -8.40 -6.11 5.26
CA PRO A 34 -9.55 -5.33 4.81
C PRO A 34 -10.09 -5.76 3.44
N PHE A 35 -9.25 -6.22 2.53
CA PHE A 35 -9.65 -6.67 1.19
C PHE A 35 -10.30 -8.05 1.26
N MET A 36 -9.73 -8.95 2.07
CA MET A 36 -10.34 -10.24 2.35
C MET A 36 -11.73 -10.09 2.97
N ARG A 37 -11.90 -9.19 3.95
CA ARG A 37 -13.19 -8.93 4.62
C ARG A 37 -14.29 -8.43 3.68
N ILE A 38 -13.94 -7.64 2.66
CA ILE A 38 -14.91 -7.17 1.64
C ILE A 38 -15.02 -8.13 0.44
N GLY A 39 -14.37 -9.30 0.51
CA GLY A 39 -14.50 -10.37 -0.46
C GLY A 39 -13.78 -10.14 -1.79
N VAL A 40 -12.69 -9.35 -1.83
CA VAL A 40 -11.88 -9.15 -3.05
C VAL A 40 -11.45 -10.50 -3.63
N LYS A 41 -11.63 -10.69 -4.94
CA LYS A 41 -11.29 -11.93 -5.66
C LYS A 41 -10.45 -11.64 -6.90
N GLY A 42 -9.58 -12.60 -7.26
CA GLY A 42 -8.75 -12.54 -8.45
C GLY A 42 -7.58 -11.57 -8.37
N LEU A 43 -7.22 -11.13 -7.16
CA LEU A 43 -6.07 -10.27 -6.89
C LEU A 43 -5.23 -10.91 -5.79
N LYS A 44 -3.92 -11.00 -6.03
CA LYS A 44 -2.91 -11.19 -4.99
C LYS A 44 -2.15 -9.90 -4.79
N TYR A 45 -2.27 -9.31 -3.61
CA TYR A 45 -1.41 -8.22 -3.20
C TYR A 45 -0.48 -8.78 -2.14
N HIS A 46 0.76 -9.08 -2.53
CA HIS A 46 1.70 -9.75 -1.63
C HIS A 46 2.16 -8.80 -0.52
N LYS A 47 2.24 -9.32 0.70
CA LYS A 47 2.73 -8.57 1.86
C LYS A 47 4.15 -8.07 1.56
N TYR A 48 4.35 -6.76 1.72
CA TYR A 48 5.64 -6.14 1.50
C TYR A 48 6.71 -6.70 2.45
N ASP A 49 7.95 -6.66 1.98
CA ASP A 49 9.13 -7.06 2.74
C ASP A 49 9.98 -5.83 3.12
N SER A 50 11.06 -6.05 3.87
CA SER A 50 11.95 -5.00 4.37
C SER A 50 12.74 -4.24 3.29
N THR A 51 12.63 -4.64 2.02
CA THR A 51 13.29 -3.99 0.88
C THR A 51 12.40 -2.99 0.14
N LEU A 52 11.12 -2.85 0.54
CA LEU A 52 10.27 -1.76 0.08
C LEU A 52 10.80 -0.42 0.61
N CYS A 53 11.33 0.42 -0.28
CA CYS A 53 11.91 1.69 0.13
C CYS A 53 10.85 2.73 0.53
N THR A 54 11.26 3.77 1.25
CA THR A 54 10.39 4.85 1.74
C THR A 54 9.55 5.50 0.63
N TYR A 55 10.13 5.69 -0.56
CA TYR A 55 9.44 6.28 -1.71
C TYR A 55 8.30 5.41 -2.23
N CYS A 56 8.54 4.11 -2.43
CA CYS A 56 7.49 3.18 -2.86
C CYS A 56 6.47 2.92 -1.74
N SER A 57 6.92 2.89 -0.49
CA SER A 57 6.04 2.76 0.68
C SER A 57 5.02 3.91 0.76
N GLY A 58 5.44 5.15 0.53
CA GLY A 58 4.54 6.31 0.50
C GLY A 58 3.43 6.22 -0.56
N ILE A 59 3.68 5.53 -1.67
CA ILE A 59 2.69 5.32 -2.75
C ILE A 59 1.84 4.07 -2.49
N ASN A 60 2.42 3.03 -1.90
CA ASN A 60 1.77 1.73 -1.66
C ASN A 60 0.42 1.86 -0.95
N GLY A 61 0.34 2.69 0.10
CA GLY A 61 -0.92 2.94 0.83
C GLY A 61 -2.01 3.53 -0.07
N THR A 62 -1.65 4.47 -0.94
CA THR A 62 -2.60 5.07 -1.89
C THR A 62 -3.07 4.08 -2.94
N LEU A 63 -2.17 3.23 -3.47
CA LEU A 63 -2.54 2.16 -4.40
C LEU A 63 -3.56 1.20 -3.79
N LEU A 64 -3.38 0.81 -2.53
CA LEU A 64 -4.36 -0.01 -1.82
C LEU A 64 -5.74 0.67 -1.72
N MET A 65 -5.79 1.96 -1.42
CA MET A 65 -7.06 2.70 -1.40
C MET A 65 -7.74 2.72 -2.77
N ILE A 66 -6.95 2.92 -3.82
CA ILE A 66 -7.44 2.92 -5.21
C ILE A 66 -8.01 1.55 -5.58
N ILE A 67 -7.28 0.47 -5.31
CA ILE A 67 -7.74 -0.91 -5.58
C ILE A 67 -9.04 -1.20 -4.83
N LYS A 68 -9.14 -0.79 -3.56
CA LYS A 68 -10.36 -0.93 -2.76
C LYS A 68 -11.54 -0.19 -3.40
N GLY A 69 -11.33 1.06 -3.82
CA GLY A 69 -12.37 1.86 -4.50
C GLY A 69 -12.79 1.23 -5.84
N ALA A 70 -11.84 0.70 -6.60
CA ALA A 70 -12.10 0.00 -7.85
C ALA A 70 -12.90 -1.29 -7.67
N TRP A 71 -12.62 -2.05 -6.60
CA TRP A 71 -13.43 -3.22 -6.24
C TRP A 71 -14.90 -2.85 -6.01
N GLN A 72 -15.13 -1.75 -5.28
CA GLN A 72 -16.47 -1.26 -4.95
C GLN A 72 -17.20 -0.74 -6.20
N SER A 73 -16.53 0.03 -7.06
CA SER A 73 -17.15 0.54 -8.30
C SER A 73 -17.52 -0.57 -9.29
N ARG A 74 -16.74 -1.65 -9.31
CA ARG A 74 -16.99 -2.86 -10.12
C ARG A 74 -18.04 -3.80 -9.52
N LYS A 75 -18.72 -3.40 -8.43
CA LYS A 75 -19.76 -4.18 -7.73
C LYS A 75 -19.30 -5.62 -7.42
N GLY A 76 -18.03 -5.78 -7.03
CA GLY A 76 -17.47 -7.09 -6.67
C GLY A 76 -17.14 -8.02 -7.84
N LYS A 77 -17.09 -7.53 -9.09
CA LYS A 77 -16.57 -8.32 -10.22
C LYS A 77 -15.09 -8.68 -9.95
N PRO A 78 -14.70 -9.97 -9.99
CA PRO A 78 -13.33 -10.39 -9.79
C PRO A 78 -12.32 -9.66 -10.69
N PHE A 79 -11.11 -9.48 -10.19
CA PHE A 79 -9.96 -9.15 -11.02
C PHE A 79 -9.55 -10.37 -11.86
N ASP A 80 -8.83 -10.11 -12.94
CA ASP A 80 -8.40 -11.14 -13.89
C ASP A 80 -7.10 -11.82 -13.42
N ASN A 81 -7.17 -12.55 -12.30
CA ASN A 81 -6.06 -13.27 -11.67
C ASN A 81 -4.72 -12.50 -11.70
N VAL A 82 -4.73 -11.32 -11.10
CA VAL A 82 -3.64 -10.33 -11.10
C VAL A 82 -2.81 -10.48 -9.83
N GLU A 83 -1.49 -10.37 -9.91
CA GLU A 83 -0.64 -10.21 -8.74
C GLU A 83 0.08 -8.86 -8.73
N PHE A 84 0.43 -8.40 -7.53
CA PHE A 84 1.15 -7.15 -7.30
C PHE A 84 2.46 -7.43 -6.54
N LEU A 85 3.60 -7.29 -7.24
CA LEU A 85 4.92 -7.46 -6.66
C LEU A 85 5.51 -6.10 -6.28
N ASN A 86 6.05 -6.00 -5.06
CA ASN A 86 6.68 -4.79 -4.54
C ASN A 86 8.06 -5.13 -3.91
N GLY A 87 8.77 -4.15 -3.36
CA GLY A 87 10.11 -4.37 -2.82
C GLY A 87 11.13 -4.72 -3.91
N LYS A 88 12.15 -5.51 -3.54
CA LYS A 88 13.26 -5.88 -4.43
C LYS A 88 13.40 -7.40 -4.61
N ILE A 89 12.85 -8.20 -3.71
CA ILE A 89 13.18 -9.63 -3.63
C ILE A 89 12.04 -10.56 -4.02
N MET A 90 10.80 -10.06 -4.15
CA MET A 90 9.67 -10.88 -4.55
C MET A 90 9.86 -11.53 -5.92
N GLU A 91 9.34 -12.74 -6.07
CA GLU A 91 9.32 -13.52 -7.31
C GLU A 91 7.87 -13.68 -7.82
N PRO A 92 7.65 -13.76 -9.15
CA PRO A 92 6.33 -13.95 -9.71
C PRO A 92 5.74 -15.33 -9.41
N THR A 93 4.44 -15.36 -9.10
CA THR A 93 3.71 -16.61 -8.83
C THR A 93 3.34 -17.28 -10.16
N PRO A 94 3.61 -18.59 -10.34
CA PRO A 94 3.11 -19.31 -11.50
C PRO A 94 1.58 -19.24 -11.63
N GLY A 95 1.10 -19.12 -12.87
CA GLY A 95 -0.34 -19.20 -13.19
C GLY A 95 -1.12 -17.88 -13.07
N MET A 96 -0.46 -16.77 -12.73
CA MET A 96 -1.09 -15.44 -12.78
C MET A 96 -1.30 -14.99 -14.23
N ASN A 97 -2.42 -14.33 -14.51
CA ASN A 97 -2.70 -13.81 -15.85
C ASN A 97 -1.90 -12.52 -16.11
N LYS A 98 -1.80 -11.67 -15.09
CA LYS A 98 -1.09 -10.38 -15.14
C LYS A 98 -0.26 -10.18 -13.87
N THR A 99 0.96 -9.70 -14.03
CA THR A 99 1.87 -9.41 -12.91
C THR A 99 2.23 -7.94 -12.94
N ILE A 100 1.81 -7.21 -11.90
CA ILE A 100 2.20 -5.82 -11.71
C ILE A 100 3.59 -5.77 -11.08
N LEU A 101 4.53 -5.14 -11.78
CA LEU A 101 5.89 -4.90 -11.28
C LEU A 101 5.98 -3.46 -10.76
N PHE A 102 5.89 -3.30 -9.44
CA PHE A 102 5.87 -1.98 -8.81
C PHE A 102 7.27 -1.45 -8.51
N GLY A 103 7.66 -0.38 -9.20
CA GLY A 103 8.95 0.27 -9.08
C GLY A 103 10.01 -0.35 -10.00
N GLN A 104 11.07 0.42 -10.21
CA GLN A 104 12.21 0.00 -11.05
C GLN A 104 12.86 -1.29 -10.56
N CYS A 105 12.85 -1.55 -9.24
CA CYS A 105 13.47 -2.73 -8.66
C CYS A 105 12.77 -4.02 -9.12
N GLN A 106 11.45 -4.09 -9.00
CA GLN A 106 10.66 -5.23 -9.48
C GLN A 106 10.73 -5.37 -10.99
N TYR A 107 10.67 -4.26 -11.74
CA TYR A 107 10.79 -4.31 -13.19
C TYR A 107 12.13 -4.90 -13.64
N ASN A 108 13.25 -4.40 -13.10
CA ASN A 108 14.59 -4.88 -13.49
C ASN A 108 14.79 -6.35 -13.18
N LYS A 109 14.27 -6.83 -12.03
CA LYS A 109 14.41 -8.21 -11.61
C LYS A 109 13.56 -9.16 -12.46
N ASN A 110 12.30 -8.79 -12.71
CA ASN A 110 11.28 -9.75 -13.11
C ASN A 110 10.70 -9.54 -14.52
N LYS A 111 11.06 -8.48 -15.26
CA LYS A 111 10.45 -8.17 -16.58
C LYS A 111 10.47 -9.31 -17.61
N ASP A 112 11.46 -10.21 -17.52
CA ASP A 112 11.63 -11.35 -18.44
C ASP A 112 11.39 -12.70 -17.73
N HIS A 113 10.78 -12.70 -16.54
CA HIS A 113 10.63 -13.90 -15.72
C HIS A 113 9.63 -14.89 -16.36
N PRO A 114 9.97 -16.19 -16.49
CA PRO A 114 9.17 -17.16 -17.25
C PRO A 114 7.76 -17.43 -16.70
N ASN A 115 7.56 -17.18 -15.40
CA ASN A 115 6.24 -17.32 -14.77
C ASN A 115 5.28 -16.16 -15.08
N ILE A 116 5.76 -15.07 -15.69
CA ILE A 116 4.90 -13.93 -16.05
C ILE A 116 4.34 -14.12 -17.45
N LYS A 117 3.00 -14.18 -17.54
CA LYS A 117 2.27 -14.21 -18.81
C LYS A 117 2.14 -12.82 -19.44
N GLU A 118 1.71 -11.84 -18.65
CA GLU A 118 1.58 -10.44 -19.06
C GLU A 118 2.21 -9.52 -18.00
N VAL A 119 3.25 -8.79 -18.39
CA VAL A 119 3.91 -7.81 -17.53
C VAL A 119 3.12 -6.51 -17.54
N VAL A 120 2.76 -6.01 -16.35
CA VAL A 120 2.12 -4.71 -16.16
C VAL A 120 3.08 -3.80 -15.38
N PRO A 121 3.92 -2.99 -16.05
CA PRO A 121 5.00 -2.30 -15.37
C PRO A 121 4.54 -0.94 -14.81
N ILE A 122 4.83 -0.70 -13.52
CA ILE A 122 4.74 0.62 -12.88
C ILE A 122 6.17 1.10 -12.64
N ARG A 123 6.79 1.66 -13.69
CA ARG A 123 8.22 2.01 -13.69
C ARG A 123 8.49 3.31 -12.94
N GLY A 124 9.75 3.50 -12.53
CA GLY A 124 10.22 4.71 -11.86
C GLY A 124 10.70 4.47 -10.42
N CYS A 125 11.37 5.48 -9.88
CA CYS A 125 11.89 5.53 -8.51
C CYS A 125 11.76 6.96 -7.94
N PRO A 126 10.59 7.34 -7.38
CA PRO A 126 9.34 6.58 -7.32
C PRO A 126 8.59 6.51 -8.67
N PRO A 127 7.62 5.60 -8.81
CA PRO A 127 6.81 5.53 -10.02
C PRO A 127 5.97 6.76 -10.33
N SER A 128 5.78 7.03 -11.61
CA SER A 128 4.95 8.15 -12.06
C SER A 128 3.46 7.84 -11.95
N ILE A 129 2.65 8.88 -11.74
CA ILE A 129 1.18 8.80 -11.73
C ILE A 129 0.64 8.24 -13.04
N ASP A 130 1.24 8.62 -14.18
CA ASP A 130 0.84 8.11 -15.49
C ASP A 130 1.13 6.62 -15.66
N ASP A 131 2.24 6.11 -15.11
CA ASP A 131 2.53 4.68 -15.13
C ASP A 131 1.53 3.91 -14.26
N VAL A 132 1.14 4.45 -13.10
CA VAL A 132 0.05 3.90 -12.27
C VAL A 132 -1.25 3.87 -13.07
N ARG A 133 -1.64 4.97 -13.73
CA ARG A 133 -2.88 5.03 -14.53
C ARG A 133 -2.90 3.99 -15.65
N LYS A 134 -1.80 3.87 -16.39
CA LYS A 134 -1.67 2.88 -17.48
C LYS A 134 -1.77 1.46 -16.96
N ALA A 135 -1.05 1.14 -15.88
CA ALA A 135 -1.09 -0.18 -15.27
C ALA A 135 -2.48 -0.55 -14.76
N PHE A 136 -3.16 0.38 -14.10
CA PHE A 136 -4.52 0.16 -13.58
C PHE A 136 -5.53 -0.03 -14.72
N SER A 137 -5.42 0.75 -15.80
CA SER A 137 -6.23 0.55 -16.99
C SER A 137 -6.03 -0.84 -17.62
N GLN A 138 -4.78 -1.33 -17.67
CA GLN A 138 -4.46 -2.68 -18.19
C GLN A 138 -5.08 -3.81 -17.38
N ILE A 139 -5.36 -3.60 -16.08
CA ILE A 139 -6.04 -4.58 -15.23
C ILE A 139 -7.55 -4.31 -15.07
N GLY A 140 -8.10 -3.43 -15.91
CA GLY A 140 -9.53 -3.14 -15.94
C GLY A 140 -10.01 -2.22 -14.81
N ILE A 141 -9.13 -1.38 -14.28
CA ILE A 141 -9.45 -0.31 -13.34
C ILE A 141 -9.33 1.04 -14.05
N GLU A 142 -10.44 1.76 -14.17
CA GLU A 142 -10.45 3.15 -14.61
C GLU A 142 -10.32 4.08 -13.42
N LEU A 143 -9.26 4.91 -13.42
CA LEU A 143 -9.01 5.89 -12.39
C LEU A 143 -9.56 7.25 -12.83
N PRO A 144 -10.43 7.89 -12.04
CA PRO A 144 -10.80 9.27 -12.31
C PRO A 144 -9.57 10.16 -12.18
N SER A 145 -9.44 11.15 -13.07
CA SER A 145 -8.29 12.07 -13.12
C SER A 145 -8.03 12.75 -11.76
N THR A 146 -9.09 13.09 -11.04
CA THR A 146 -9.06 13.76 -9.73
C THR A 146 -8.39 12.95 -8.62
N MET A 147 -8.40 11.61 -8.72
CA MET A 147 -7.77 10.70 -7.74
C MET A 147 -6.25 10.65 -7.92
N LEU A 148 -5.78 10.92 -9.14
CA LEU A 148 -4.36 10.92 -9.50
C LEU A 148 -3.69 12.25 -9.18
N GLU A 149 -4.37 13.37 -9.41
CA GLU A 149 -3.88 14.74 -9.12
C GLU A 149 -3.55 14.97 -7.63
N ASN A 150 -4.13 14.17 -6.74
CA ASN A 150 -3.97 14.29 -5.29
C ASN A 150 -3.24 13.10 -4.65
N ILE A 151 -2.49 12.28 -5.41
CA ILE A 151 -1.86 11.07 -4.88
C ILE A 151 -0.91 11.37 -3.69
N ASN A 152 -0.20 12.50 -3.75
CA ASN A 152 0.69 12.99 -2.69
C ASN A 152 -0.06 13.54 -1.46
N LYS A 153 -1.35 13.89 -1.63
CA LYS A 153 -2.26 14.24 -0.52
C LYS A 153 -3.00 13.00 0.02
N GLY A 154 -2.66 11.81 -0.47
CA GLY A 154 -3.29 10.54 -0.11
C GLY A 154 -3.38 10.30 1.40
N ALA A 155 -2.31 10.62 2.13
CA ALA A 155 -2.27 10.53 3.59
C ALA A 155 -3.32 11.44 4.27
N GLY A 156 -3.64 12.59 3.67
CA GLY A 156 -4.66 13.51 4.16
C GLY A 156 -6.07 12.88 4.19
N PHE A 157 -6.39 11.97 3.26
CA PHE A 157 -7.68 11.26 3.30
C PHE A 157 -7.82 10.36 4.55
N LEU A 158 -6.70 9.87 5.09
CA LEU A 158 -6.70 9.08 6.31
C LEU A 158 -6.94 9.95 7.56
N MET A 159 -6.78 11.27 7.46
CA MET A 159 -6.99 12.20 8.58
C MET A 159 -8.47 12.37 8.94
N ALA A 160 -9.39 12.01 8.04
CA ALA A 160 -10.83 12.09 8.29
C ALA A 160 -11.27 11.31 9.54
N LYS A 161 -10.56 10.24 9.92
CA LYS A 161 -10.84 9.45 11.12
C LYS A 161 -10.62 10.20 12.44
N TYR A 162 -9.89 11.33 12.38
CA TYR A 162 -9.62 12.18 13.53
C TYR A 162 -10.61 13.36 13.68
N LYS A 163 -11.48 13.57 12.69
CA LYS A 163 -12.43 14.68 12.72
C LYS A 163 -13.39 14.53 13.92
N GLY A 164 -13.45 15.58 14.75
CA GLY A 164 -14.33 15.64 15.92
C GLY A 164 -13.87 14.82 17.13
N ARG A 165 -12.64 14.28 17.10
CA ARG A 165 -12.03 13.62 18.26
C ARG A 165 -11.50 14.66 19.24
N PRO A 166 -11.94 14.68 20.51
CA PRO A 166 -11.46 15.65 21.49
C PRO A 166 -9.95 15.52 21.77
N GLU A 167 -9.39 14.33 21.57
CA GLU A 167 -7.96 14.06 21.73
C GLU A 167 -7.08 14.56 20.55
N PHE A 168 -7.68 15.04 19.45
CA PHE A 168 -6.96 15.48 18.26
C PHE A 168 -7.04 17.00 18.10
N GLU A 169 -5.91 17.69 18.26
CA GLU A 169 -5.79 19.14 18.10
C GLU A 169 -5.12 19.48 16.76
N GLU A 170 -5.90 19.96 15.78
CA GLU A 170 -5.44 20.22 14.41
C GLU A 170 -4.37 21.32 14.35
N SER A 171 -4.42 22.28 15.28
CA SER A 171 -3.45 23.38 15.33
C SER A 171 -2.01 22.93 15.58
N PHE A 172 -1.79 21.73 16.15
CA PHE A 172 -0.44 21.17 16.35
C PHE A 172 0.22 20.67 15.06
N PHE A 173 -0.54 20.54 13.97
CA PHE A 173 -0.05 19.98 12.70
C PHE A 173 -0.03 21.02 11.55
N GLN A 174 -0.15 22.30 11.87
CA GLN A 174 -0.04 23.40 10.93
C GLN A 174 1.25 24.17 11.17
N ILE A 175 2.00 24.46 10.09
CA ILE A 175 3.13 25.39 10.14
C ILE A 175 2.57 26.80 9.92
N LYS A 176 2.85 27.72 10.84
CA LYS A 176 2.46 29.13 10.74
C LYS A 176 3.47 29.94 9.94
#